data_AF-A0A3R7G7X0-F1
#
_entry.id   AF-A0A3R7G7X0-F1
#
_cell.length_a   1.000
_cell.length_b   1.000
_cell.length_c   1.000
_cell.angle_alpha   90.00
_cell.angle_beta   90.00
_cell.angle_gamma   90.00
#
_symmetry.space_group_name_H-M   'P 1'
#
loop_
_entity.id
_entity.type
_entity.pdbx_description
1 polymer ?
#
loop_
_entity_poly.entity_id
_entity_poly.type
_entity_poly.pdbx_seq_one_letter_code
_entity_poly.pdbx_strand_id
1 'polypeptide(L)'
;MMVVDLNLSFEFLILLCVFSAGLLIVTAYFRGKWLKFLKYNAPNDLIQLVVNTLNQKIKELNGKVEDSISKLETYFLKVEELKEKEEENSEKIRELADGLKDTLRAQVNLARMLRVLDEKVLGLSRKMEKNIFKQSLPEKKLDVEKGSKFLSLTRNHGMGLAGLTPTEMKVLRVLATSGPKTASEIREVIGKTREHSARLMKKLFLEGYVERDTSTIPYLYKLSSRIKENFEFSTEEKP
;
A
#
# COMPACT_ATOMS: atom_id res chain seq x y z
N MET A 1 59.90 102.53 -33.16
CA MET A 1 58.70 101.71 -33.45
C MET A 1 58.97 100.22 -33.22
N MET A 2 60.02 99.63 -33.82
CA MET A 2 60.35 98.20 -33.65
C MET A 2 60.56 97.69 -32.20
N VAL A 3 61.08 98.50 -31.27
CA VAL A 3 61.31 98.07 -29.87
C VAL A 3 59.99 97.89 -29.10
N VAL A 4 58.96 98.68 -29.44
CA VAL A 4 57.64 98.61 -28.79
C VAL A 4 56.87 97.37 -29.28
N ASP A 5 56.98 97.05 -30.58
CA ASP A 5 56.39 95.84 -31.16
C ASP A 5 57.01 94.54 -30.62
N LEU A 6 58.32 94.56 -30.31
CA LEU A 6 59.03 93.41 -29.75
C LEU A 6 58.61 93.13 -28.30
N ASN A 7 58.42 94.17 -27.48
CA ASN A 7 57.93 94.03 -26.11
C ASN A 7 56.48 93.55 -26.07
N LEU A 8 55.61 94.04 -26.97
CA LEU A 8 54.23 93.60 -27.05
C LEU A 8 54.14 92.10 -27.40
N SER A 9 54.98 91.63 -28.33
CA SER A 9 55.05 90.22 -28.72
C SER A 9 55.54 89.31 -27.58
N PHE A 10 56.45 89.80 -26.74
CA PHE A 10 56.97 89.07 -25.58
C PHE A 10 55.92 88.92 -24.47
N GLU A 11 55.13 89.96 -24.19
CA GLU A 11 54.00 89.91 -23.26
C GLU A 11 52.94 88.87 -23.67
N PHE A 12 52.60 88.81 -24.97
CA PHE A 12 51.68 87.79 -25.49
C PHE A 12 52.23 86.36 -25.35
N LEU A 13 53.54 86.17 -25.51
CA LEU A 13 54.19 84.88 -25.33
C LEU A 13 54.10 84.41 -23.86
N ILE A 14 54.31 85.32 -22.90
CA ILE A 14 54.17 85.01 -21.47
C ILE A 14 52.73 84.63 -21.15
N LEU A 15 51.75 85.37 -21.66
CA LEU A 15 50.33 85.08 -21.43
C LEU A 15 49.92 83.70 -21.97
N LEU A 16 50.40 83.31 -23.16
CA LEU A 16 50.16 81.98 -23.73
C LEU A 16 50.84 80.86 -22.92
N CYS A 17 52.05 81.09 -22.40
CA CYS A 17 52.73 80.15 -21.51
C CYS A 17 51.95 79.94 -20.21
N VAL A 18 51.42 81.00 -19.60
CA VAL A 18 50.61 80.90 -18.38
C VAL A 18 49.29 80.19 -18.65
N PHE A 19 48.63 80.51 -19.78
CA PHE A 19 47.36 79.88 -20.15
C PHE A 19 47.51 78.38 -20.44
N SER A 20 48.56 77.98 -21.17
CA SER A 20 48.88 76.57 -21.44
C SER A 20 49.27 75.81 -20.18
N ALA A 21 50.03 76.42 -19.26
CA ALA A 21 50.30 75.83 -17.95
C ALA A 21 49.01 75.64 -17.14
N GLY A 22 48.10 76.61 -17.16
CA GLY A 22 46.78 76.51 -16.53
C GLY A 22 45.95 75.35 -17.09
N LEU A 23 45.90 75.20 -18.42
CA LEU A 23 45.22 74.09 -19.09
C LEU A 23 45.85 72.73 -18.74
N LEU A 24 47.18 72.65 -18.62
CA LEU A 24 47.86 71.43 -18.20
C LEU A 24 47.51 71.05 -16.76
N ILE A 25 47.41 72.02 -15.84
CA ILE A 25 47.00 71.77 -14.46
C ILE A 25 45.54 71.31 -14.40
N VAL A 26 44.65 71.97 -15.14
CA VAL A 26 43.23 71.61 -15.20
C VAL A 26 43.05 70.21 -15.81
N THR A 27 43.75 69.90 -16.90
CA THR A 27 43.69 68.57 -17.53
C THR A 27 44.31 67.49 -16.66
N ALA A 28 45.40 67.76 -15.94
CA ALA A 28 45.99 66.82 -14.98
C ALA A 28 45.05 66.57 -13.80
N TYR A 29 44.43 67.62 -13.26
CA TYR A 29 43.43 67.53 -12.20
C TYR A 29 42.21 66.73 -12.64
N PHE A 30 41.68 67.04 -13.83
CA PHE A 30 40.53 66.34 -14.40
C PHE A 30 40.87 64.90 -14.73
N ARG A 31 42.05 64.61 -15.28
CA ARG A 31 42.54 63.25 -15.55
C ARG A 31 42.68 62.44 -14.26
N GLY A 32 43.23 63.02 -13.20
CA GLY A 32 43.33 62.35 -11.88
C GLY A 32 41.97 62.02 -11.27
N LYS A 33 41.01 62.95 -11.36
CA LYS A 33 39.63 62.73 -10.90
C LYS A 33 38.87 61.75 -11.79
N TRP A 34 39.08 61.80 -13.10
CA TRP A 34 38.44 60.92 -14.09
C TRP A 34 38.93 59.49 -14.01
N LEU A 35 40.25 59.27 -13.80
CA LEU A 35 40.79 57.92 -13.53
C LEU A 35 40.20 57.31 -12.27
N LYS A 36 40.04 58.12 -11.21
CA LYS A 36 39.40 57.67 -9.97
C LYS A 36 37.91 57.38 -10.19
N PHE A 37 37.21 58.23 -10.94
CA PHE A 37 35.79 58.07 -11.28
C PHE A 37 35.52 56.80 -12.11
N LEU A 38 36.38 56.47 -13.08
CA LEU A 38 36.32 55.22 -13.85
C LEU A 38 36.56 53.99 -12.98
N LYS A 39 37.41 54.10 -11.95
CA LYS A 39 37.69 53.00 -11.01
C LYS A 39 36.60 52.84 -9.92
N TYR A 40 35.82 53.90 -9.66
CA TYR A 40 34.80 53.92 -8.60
C TYR A 40 33.38 53.57 -9.07
N ASN A 41 33.09 53.68 -10.37
CA ASN A 41 31.75 53.41 -10.89
C ASN A 41 31.60 51.97 -11.41
N ALA A 42 31.11 51.09 -10.51
CA ALA A 42 29.78 50.49 -10.57
C ALA A 42 29.48 49.08 -11.17
N PRO A 43 30.28 48.37 -11.98
CA PRO A 43 29.95 46.99 -12.34
C PRO A 43 30.55 45.95 -11.38
N ASN A 44 31.71 46.22 -10.78
CA ASN A 44 32.45 45.18 -10.06
C ASN A 44 31.79 44.78 -8.74
N ASP A 45 31.19 45.71 -8.00
CA ASP A 45 30.51 45.42 -6.73
C ASP A 45 29.22 44.61 -6.92
N LEU A 46 28.44 44.92 -7.96
CA LEU A 46 27.25 44.14 -8.33
C LEU A 46 27.65 42.74 -8.80
N ILE A 47 28.70 42.63 -9.61
CA ILE A 47 29.25 41.33 -10.03
C ILE A 47 29.72 40.54 -8.82
N GLN A 48 30.45 41.14 -7.89
CA GLN A 48 30.90 40.49 -6.65
C GLN A 48 29.74 40.04 -5.77
N LEU A 49 28.70 40.85 -5.62
CA LEU A 49 27.50 40.48 -4.86
C LEU A 49 26.76 39.31 -5.51
N VAL A 50 26.58 39.34 -6.83
CA VAL A 50 25.97 38.25 -7.60
C VAL A 50 26.80 36.97 -7.47
N VAL A 51 28.12 37.05 -7.65
CA VAL A 51 29.04 35.93 -7.51
C VAL A 51 29.00 35.35 -6.10
N ASN A 52 29.01 36.19 -5.06
CA ASN A 52 28.93 35.74 -3.68
C ASN A 52 27.59 35.06 -3.37
N THR A 53 26.49 35.64 -3.86
CA THR A 53 25.16 35.06 -3.71
C THR A 53 25.05 33.71 -4.43
N LEU A 54 25.60 33.60 -5.64
CA LEU A 54 25.64 32.35 -6.40
C LEU A 54 26.50 31.31 -5.70
N ASN A 55 27.70 31.67 -5.22
CA ASN A 55 28.57 30.77 -4.46
C ASN A 55 27.88 30.27 -3.18
N GLN A 56 27.17 31.14 -2.47
CA GLN A 56 26.39 30.75 -1.30
C GLN A 56 25.27 29.76 -1.66
N LYS A 57 24.52 30.02 -2.75
CA LYS A 57 23.50 29.09 -3.25
C LYS A 57 24.07 27.77 -3.72
N ILE A 58 25.22 27.77 -4.40
CA ILE A 58 25.93 26.56 -4.83
C ILE A 58 26.35 25.75 -3.60
N LYS A 59 26.87 26.39 -2.56
CA LYS A 59 27.23 25.74 -1.31
C LYS A 59 26.02 25.11 -0.61
N GLU A 60 24.90 25.83 -0.56
CA GLU A 60 23.65 25.32 0.01
C GLU A 60 23.10 24.14 -0.81
N LEU A 61 23.13 24.23 -2.14
CA LEU A 61 22.71 23.15 -3.03
C LEU A 61 23.60 21.91 -2.87
N ASN A 62 24.91 22.08 -2.81
CA ASN A 62 25.84 20.98 -2.56
C ASN A 62 25.56 20.31 -1.22
N GLY A 63 25.26 21.07 -0.16
CA GLY A 63 24.85 20.51 1.13
C GLY A 63 23.55 19.70 1.04
N LYS A 64 22.52 20.20 0.33
CA LYS A 64 21.27 19.45 0.12
C LYS A 64 21.47 18.19 -0.73
N VAL A 65 22.36 18.24 -1.71
CA VAL A 65 22.75 17.08 -2.52
C VAL A 65 23.44 16.04 -1.64
N GLU A 66 24.38 16.45 -0.78
CA GLU A 66 25.06 15.58 0.17
C GLU A 66 24.06 14.90 1.13
N ASP A 67 23.17 15.68 1.75
CA ASP A 67 22.12 15.15 2.62
C ASP A 67 21.20 14.16 1.89
N SER A 68 20.93 14.42 0.60
CA SER A 68 20.12 13.53 -0.24
C SER A 68 20.88 12.25 -0.57
N ILE A 69 22.19 12.32 -0.80
CA ILE A 69 23.06 11.16 -1.00
C ILE A 69 23.09 10.30 0.27
N SER A 70 23.28 10.90 1.44
CA SER A 70 23.26 10.15 2.71
C SER A 70 21.91 9.47 2.94
N LYS A 71 20.78 10.14 2.64
CA LYS A 71 19.46 9.51 2.70
C LYS A 71 19.33 8.37 1.70
N LEU A 72 19.79 8.54 0.47
CA LEU A 72 19.78 7.49 -0.54
C LEU A 72 20.59 6.27 -0.06
N GLU A 73 21.77 6.48 0.51
CA GLU A 73 22.61 5.41 1.06
C GLU A 73 21.90 4.65 2.18
N THR A 74 21.22 5.35 3.10
CA THR A 74 20.40 4.67 4.12
C THR A 74 19.22 3.88 3.54
N TYR A 75 18.58 4.39 2.49
CA TYR A 75 17.52 3.66 1.79
C TYR A 75 18.07 2.45 1.05
N PHE A 76 19.25 2.55 0.43
CA PHE A 76 19.91 1.42 -0.22
C PHE A 76 20.24 0.31 0.78
N LEU A 77 20.83 0.65 1.93
CA LEU A 77 21.10 -0.33 2.99
C LEU A 77 19.82 -1.02 3.47
N LYS A 78 18.74 -0.25 3.66
CA LYS A 78 17.44 -0.80 4.07
C LYS A 78 16.81 -1.68 2.99
N VAL A 79 16.98 -1.34 1.72
CA VAL A 79 16.50 -2.16 0.60
C VAL A 79 17.27 -3.47 0.52
N GLU A 80 18.59 -3.45 0.73
CA GLU A 80 19.40 -4.68 0.75
C GLU A 80 18.99 -5.58 1.92
N GLU A 81 18.81 -5.03 3.12
CA GLU A 81 18.33 -5.79 4.29
C GLU A 81 16.93 -6.39 4.06
N LEU A 82 16.03 -5.64 3.42
CA LEU A 82 14.70 -6.14 3.07
C LEU A 82 14.75 -7.24 2.03
N LYS A 83 15.68 -7.16 1.07
CA LYS A 83 15.87 -8.18 0.05
C LYS A 83 16.39 -9.48 0.66
N GLU A 84 17.36 -9.42 1.58
CA GLU A 84 17.81 -10.60 2.33
C GLU A 84 16.66 -11.26 3.12
N LYS A 85 15.84 -10.44 3.80
CA LYS A 85 14.65 -10.93 4.50
C LYS A 85 13.58 -11.50 3.57
N GLU A 86 13.43 -10.94 2.37
CA GLU A 86 12.54 -11.46 1.35
C GLU A 86 13.02 -12.83 0.85
N GLU A 87 14.32 -12.96 0.56
CA GLU A 87 14.93 -14.23 0.17
C GLU A 87 14.74 -15.29 1.26
N GLU A 88 15.07 -14.97 2.52
CA GLU A 88 14.86 -15.88 3.67
C GLU A 88 13.38 -16.28 3.82
N ASN A 89 12.47 -15.33 3.70
CA ASN A 89 11.04 -15.60 3.80
C ASN A 89 10.54 -16.44 2.61
N SER A 90 11.09 -16.23 1.41
CA SER A 90 10.78 -17.02 0.22
C SER A 90 11.22 -18.48 0.38
N GLU A 91 12.38 -18.72 1.00
CA GLU A 91 12.87 -20.06 1.33
C GLU A 91 11.96 -20.75 2.35
N LYS A 92 11.57 -20.05 3.43
CA LYS A 92 10.63 -20.57 4.43
C LYS A 92 9.26 -20.89 3.81
N ILE A 93 8.74 -20.04 2.93
CA ILE A 93 7.48 -20.30 2.22
C ILE A 93 7.60 -21.55 1.34
N ARG A 94 8.75 -21.74 0.67
CA ARG A 94 9.00 -22.91 -0.16
C ARG A 94 9.09 -24.19 0.67
N GLU A 95 9.78 -24.15 1.81
CA GLU A 95 9.85 -25.26 2.76
C GLU A 95 8.45 -25.64 3.28
N LEU A 96 7.65 -24.64 3.69
CA LEU A 96 6.26 -24.85 4.11
C LEU A 96 5.39 -25.41 2.99
N ALA A 97 5.58 -24.96 1.74
CA ALA A 97 4.85 -25.46 0.59
C ALA A 97 5.19 -26.93 0.29
N ASP A 98 6.46 -27.32 0.41
CA ASP A 98 6.89 -28.71 0.27
C ASP A 98 6.35 -29.57 1.42
N GLY A 99 6.41 -29.10 2.67
CA GLY A 99 5.78 -29.78 3.81
C GLY A 99 4.27 -29.96 3.65
N LEU A 100 3.56 -28.94 3.13
CA LEU A 100 2.14 -29.04 2.82
C LEU A 100 1.86 -30.07 1.71
N LYS A 101 2.69 -30.09 0.67
CA LYS A 101 2.59 -31.09 -0.40
C LYS A 101 2.78 -32.51 0.13
N ASP A 102 3.70 -32.70 1.06
CA ASP A 102 3.94 -34.01 1.69
C ASP A 102 2.78 -34.43 2.60
N THR A 103 2.24 -33.50 3.40
CA THR A 103 1.04 -33.79 4.21
C THR A 103 -0.18 -34.09 3.36
N LEU A 104 -0.38 -33.38 2.24
CA LEU A 104 -1.45 -33.69 1.29
C LEU A 104 -1.25 -35.06 0.63
N ARG A 105 -0.01 -35.42 0.26
CA ARG A 105 0.31 -36.77 -0.24
C ARG A 105 -0.02 -37.84 0.81
N ALA A 106 0.33 -37.61 2.08
CA ALA A 106 -0.01 -38.50 3.18
C ALA A 106 -1.53 -38.62 3.36
N GLN A 107 -2.27 -37.52 3.35
CA GLN A 107 -3.74 -37.53 3.43
C GLN A 107 -4.39 -38.31 2.28
N VAL A 108 -3.92 -38.12 1.04
CA VAL A 108 -4.42 -38.87 -0.12
C VAL A 108 -4.13 -40.37 0.02
N ASN A 109 -2.94 -40.72 0.49
CA ASN A 109 -2.57 -42.11 0.74
C ASN A 109 -3.42 -42.74 1.85
N LEU A 110 -3.65 -42.03 2.96
CA LEU A 110 -4.54 -42.47 4.04
C LEU A 110 -5.98 -42.66 3.55
N ALA A 111 -6.51 -41.72 2.76
CA ALA A 111 -7.83 -41.85 2.17
C ALA A 111 -7.93 -43.07 1.23
N ARG A 112 -6.85 -43.41 0.52
CA ARG A 112 -6.78 -44.64 -0.30
C ARG A 112 -6.77 -45.89 0.59
N MET A 113 -5.98 -45.89 1.67
CA MET A 113 -5.92 -47.00 2.63
C MET A 113 -7.27 -47.22 3.33
N LEU A 114 -7.96 -46.15 3.73
CA LEU A 114 -9.30 -46.23 4.32
C LEU A 114 -10.33 -46.83 3.36
N ARG A 115 -10.27 -46.48 2.07
CA ARG A 115 -11.14 -47.13 1.06
C ARG A 115 -10.89 -48.63 0.94
N VAL A 116 -9.62 -49.04 0.92
CA VAL A 116 -9.26 -50.48 0.87
C VAL A 116 -9.70 -51.20 2.15
N LEU A 117 -9.58 -50.55 3.30
CA LEU A 117 -10.04 -51.09 4.56
C LEU A 117 -11.57 -51.21 4.59
N ASP A 118 -12.30 -50.19 4.12
CA ASP A 118 -13.75 -50.20 3.98
C ASP A 118 -14.21 -51.35 3.07
N GLU A 119 -13.57 -51.55 1.91
CA GLU A 119 -13.85 -52.72 1.06
C GLU A 119 -13.63 -54.05 1.78
N LYS A 120 -12.55 -54.18 2.56
CA LYS A 120 -12.28 -55.41 3.34
C LYS A 120 -13.30 -55.61 4.45
N VAL A 121 -13.68 -54.56 5.17
CA VAL A 121 -14.70 -54.60 6.23
C VAL A 121 -16.06 -54.97 5.64
N LEU A 122 -16.46 -54.36 4.52
CA LEU A 122 -17.67 -54.73 3.78
C LEU A 122 -17.60 -56.18 3.28
N GLY A 123 -16.44 -56.64 2.81
CA GLY A 123 -16.22 -58.02 2.37
C GLY A 123 -16.31 -59.03 3.51
N LEU A 124 -15.74 -58.71 4.67
CA LEU A 124 -15.83 -59.52 5.89
C LEU A 124 -17.25 -59.53 6.45
N SER A 125 -17.92 -58.38 6.48
CA SER A 125 -19.31 -58.24 6.90
C SER A 125 -20.23 -59.07 5.99
N ARG A 126 -20.07 -59.02 4.66
CA ARG A 126 -20.78 -59.90 3.72
C ARG A 126 -20.47 -61.39 3.93
N LYS A 127 -19.24 -61.75 4.30
CA LYS A 127 -18.88 -63.14 4.62
C LYS A 127 -19.53 -63.59 5.94
N MET A 128 -19.57 -62.72 6.95
CA MET A 128 -20.28 -62.94 8.20
C MET A 128 -21.79 -63.05 7.97
N GLU A 129 -22.39 -62.14 7.21
CA GLU A 129 -23.80 -62.23 6.79
C GLU A 129 -24.07 -63.53 6.03
N LYS A 130 -23.24 -63.93 5.07
CA LYS A 130 -23.41 -65.21 4.36
C LYS A 130 -23.29 -66.43 5.29
N ASN A 131 -22.47 -66.35 6.33
CA ASN A 131 -22.35 -67.42 7.33
C ASN A 131 -23.53 -67.41 8.32
N ILE A 132 -24.03 -66.25 8.71
CA ILE A 132 -25.21 -66.06 9.57
C ILE A 132 -26.51 -66.44 8.81
N PHE A 133 -26.58 -66.14 7.52
CA PHE A 133 -27.70 -66.41 6.61
C PHE A 133 -27.78 -67.88 6.18
N LYS A 134 -26.67 -68.64 6.24
CA LYS A 134 -26.72 -70.11 6.15
C LYS A 134 -27.33 -70.76 7.39
N GLN A 135 -27.46 -70.03 8.49
CA GLN A 135 -28.05 -70.51 9.73
C GLN A 135 -29.46 -69.95 9.99
N SER A 136 -29.96 -69.05 9.13
CA SER A 136 -31.32 -68.53 9.25
C SER A 136 -31.86 -67.96 7.93
N LEU A 137 -32.90 -68.61 7.41
CA LEU A 137 -33.90 -68.12 6.47
C LEU A 137 -35.24 -68.71 6.93
N PRO A 138 -36.40 -68.06 6.73
CA PRO A 138 -36.72 -66.98 5.80
C PRO A 138 -37.32 -65.76 6.55
N GLU A 139 -37.73 -64.60 6.03
CA GLU A 139 -38.00 -64.00 4.72
C GLU A 139 -38.28 -62.50 5.01
N LYS A 140 -38.06 -61.59 4.06
CA LYS A 140 -38.99 -60.50 3.64
C LYS A 140 -38.25 -59.45 2.82
N LYS A 141 -38.58 -59.40 1.52
CA LYS A 141 -38.24 -58.30 0.61
C LYS A 141 -39.18 -57.13 0.88
N LEU A 142 -38.65 -55.91 0.91
CA LEU A 142 -39.38 -54.68 0.63
C LEU A 142 -38.47 -53.73 -0.16
N ASP A 143 -39.06 -53.14 -1.17
CA ASP A 143 -38.43 -52.55 -2.34
C ASP A 143 -37.72 -51.20 -2.09
N VAL A 144 -36.69 -50.97 -2.90
CA VAL A 144 -35.99 -49.69 -3.06
C VAL A 144 -36.66 -48.92 -4.18
N GLU A 145 -37.16 -47.71 -3.90
CA GLU A 145 -37.51 -46.75 -4.93
C GLU A 145 -36.51 -45.58 -4.94
N LYS A 146 -35.79 -45.46 -6.07
CA LYS A 146 -34.98 -44.30 -6.46
C LYS A 146 -35.92 -43.19 -6.93
N GLY A 147 -35.68 -41.96 -6.48
CA GLY A 147 -36.36 -40.79 -7.02
C GLY A 147 -35.54 -39.52 -6.89
N SER A 148 -34.61 -39.30 -7.84
CA SER A 148 -34.07 -37.97 -8.12
C SER A 148 -35.19 -37.07 -8.65
N LYS A 149 -35.46 -35.93 -8.00
CA LYS A 149 -36.16 -34.82 -8.63
C LYS A 149 -35.33 -33.55 -8.54
N PHE A 150 -34.79 -33.23 -9.70
CA PHE A 150 -34.27 -31.96 -10.15
C PHE A 150 -35.39 -30.89 -10.12
N LEU A 151 -35.01 -29.70 -9.65
CA LEU A 151 -35.72 -28.42 -9.70
C LEU A 151 -37.16 -28.36 -9.17
N SER A 152 -37.28 -27.82 -7.96
CA SER A 152 -38.45 -27.05 -7.53
C SER A 152 -37.97 -25.65 -7.14
N LEU A 153 -38.08 -24.74 -8.10
CA LEU A 153 -38.16 -23.31 -7.86
C LEU A 153 -39.38 -23.05 -6.96
N THR A 154 -39.30 -22.01 -6.14
CA THR A 154 -40.18 -21.68 -4.98
C THR A 154 -39.78 -22.35 -3.66
N ARG A 155 -38.58 -22.03 -3.17
CA ARG A 155 -38.28 -22.23 -1.75
C ARG A 155 -38.66 -20.96 -1.00
N ASN A 156 -39.85 -20.97 -0.40
CA ASN A 156 -40.10 -20.24 0.84
C ASN A 156 -39.01 -20.65 1.81
N HIS A 157 -37.90 -19.90 1.87
CA HIS A 157 -36.84 -20.20 2.81
C HIS A 157 -37.33 -19.69 4.16
N GLY A 158 -37.96 -20.59 4.92
CA GLY A 158 -37.89 -20.51 6.36
C GLY A 158 -36.43 -20.27 6.73
N MET A 159 -36.21 -19.21 7.51
CA MET A 159 -34.93 -18.62 7.90
C MET A 159 -34.13 -19.62 8.74
N GLY A 160 -33.62 -20.68 8.12
CA GLY A 160 -32.87 -21.74 8.76
C GLY A 160 -31.39 -21.55 8.52
N LEU A 161 -30.61 -21.53 9.59
CA LEU A 161 -29.14 -21.46 9.58
C LEU A 161 -28.46 -22.61 8.80
N ALA A 162 -29.22 -23.64 8.40
CA ALA A 162 -28.76 -24.84 7.72
C ALA A 162 -28.35 -24.64 6.24
N GLY A 163 -28.63 -23.49 5.63
CA GLY A 163 -28.32 -23.20 4.22
C GLY A 163 -27.11 -22.29 3.98
N LEU A 164 -26.44 -21.83 5.04
CA LEU A 164 -25.39 -20.81 4.94
C LEU A 164 -24.06 -21.42 4.49
N THR A 165 -23.38 -20.73 3.57
CA THR A 165 -22.01 -21.05 3.16
C THR A 165 -21.03 -20.82 4.32
N PRO A 166 -19.87 -21.48 4.36
CA PRO A 166 -18.92 -21.35 5.48
C PRO A 166 -18.42 -19.90 5.67
N THR A 167 -18.40 -19.10 4.61
CA THR A 167 -18.00 -17.68 4.69
C THR A 167 -19.11 -16.82 5.29
N GLU A 168 -20.38 -17.09 4.97
CA GLU A 168 -21.54 -16.41 5.57
C GLU A 168 -21.61 -16.67 7.07
N MET A 169 -21.47 -17.94 7.48
CA MET A 169 -21.45 -18.32 8.89
C MET A 169 -20.31 -17.64 9.67
N LYS A 170 -19.13 -17.48 9.04
CA LYS A 170 -18.00 -16.76 9.65
C LYS A 170 -18.35 -15.30 9.90
N VAL A 171 -19.00 -14.62 8.95
CA VAL A 171 -19.43 -13.22 9.13
C VAL A 171 -20.44 -13.08 10.26
N LEU A 172 -21.47 -13.94 10.30
CA LEU A 172 -22.49 -13.88 11.35
C LEU A 172 -21.90 -14.11 12.74
N ARG A 173 -20.97 -15.06 12.87
CA ARG A 173 -20.25 -15.31 14.13
C ARG A 173 -19.46 -14.08 14.59
N VAL A 174 -18.78 -13.41 13.67
CA VAL A 174 -18.01 -12.19 13.99
C VAL A 174 -18.92 -11.06 14.46
N LEU A 175 -20.08 -10.89 13.81
CA LEU A 175 -21.06 -9.89 14.22
C LEU A 175 -21.72 -10.23 15.56
N ALA A 176 -21.90 -11.52 15.86
CA ALA A 176 -22.43 -11.98 17.15
C ALA A 176 -21.42 -11.74 18.29
N THR A 177 -20.13 -12.03 18.08
CA THR A 177 -19.10 -11.90 19.12
C THR A 177 -18.57 -10.49 19.28
N SER A 178 -18.36 -9.76 18.18
CA SER A 178 -17.69 -8.46 18.18
C SER A 178 -18.63 -7.26 18.01
N GLY A 179 -19.92 -7.49 17.82
CA GLY A 179 -20.92 -6.44 17.67
C GLY A 179 -20.94 -5.76 16.29
N PRO A 180 -21.55 -4.56 16.18
CA PRO A 180 -21.70 -3.87 14.91
C PRO A 180 -20.35 -3.52 14.26
N LYS A 181 -20.16 -3.90 12.99
CA LYS A 181 -18.91 -3.68 12.26
C LYS A 181 -19.11 -3.10 10.88
N THR A 182 -18.09 -2.42 10.39
CA THR A 182 -18.06 -1.88 9.03
C THR A 182 -17.76 -2.99 8.01
N ALA A 183 -18.15 -2.79 6.75
CA ALA A 183 -17.81 -3.72 5.68
C ALA A 183 -16.29 -3.94 5.51
N SER A 184 -15.47 -2.93 5.85
CA SER A 184 -14.01 -3.01 5.77
C SER A 184 -13.42 -3.95 6.81
N GLU A 185 -13.91 -3.88 8.06
CA GLU A 185 -13.48 -4.79 9.13
C GLU A 185 -13.94 -6.22 8.85
N ILE A 186 -15.18 -6.40 8.37
CA ILE A 186 -15.69 -7.74 8.01
C ILE A 186 -14.84 -8.35 6.90
N ARG A 187 -14.45 -7.54 5.90
CA ARG A 187 -13.53 -7.96 4.82
C ARG A 187 -12.21 -8.48 5.36
N GLU A 188 -11.62 -7.78 6.32
CA GLU A 188 -10.34 -8.17 6.95
C GLU A 188 -10.46 -9.53 7.62
N VAL A 189 -11.57 -9.79 8.33
CA VAL A 189 -11.78 -11.08 9.02
C VAL A 189 -12.04 -12.25 8.06
N ILE A 190 -12.71 -12.02 6.92
CA ILE A 190 -12.97 -13.08 5.94
C ILE A 190 -11.82 -13.29 4.95
N GLY A 191 -10.90 -12.34 4.81
CA GLY A 191 -9.74 -12.44 3.90
C GLY A 191 -10.11 -12.52 2.42
N LYS A 192 -11.20 -11.83 2.00
CA LYS A 192 -11.70 -11.83 0.61
C LYS A 192 -11.56 -10.46 -0.04
N THR A 193 -11.71 -10.42 -1.37
CA THR A 193 -11.67 -9.15 -2.12
C THR A 193 -12.85 -8.24 -1.76
N ARG A 194 -12.67 -6.92 -1.92
CA ARG A 194 -13.69 -5.90 -1.63
C ARG A 194 -15.02 -6.20 -2.33
N GLU A 195 -14.97 -6.67 -3.57
CA GLU A 195 -16.15 -7.01 -4.35
C GLU A 195 -16.89 -8.22 -3.78
N HIS A 196 -16.16 -9.27 -3.41
CA HIS A 196 -16.77 -10.46 -2.83
C HIS A 196 -17.42 -10.17 -1.48
N SER A 197 -16.75 -9.40 -0.62
CA SER A 197 -17.32 -8.93 0.65
C SER A 197 -18.58 -8.09 0.43
N ALA A 198 -18.58 -7.17 -0.55
CA ALA A 198 -19.75 -6.35 -0.84
C ALA A 198 -20.94 -7.18 -1.33
N ARG A 199 -20.70 -8.16 -2.21
CA ARG A 199 -21.75 -9.09 -2.68
C ARG A 199 -22.30 -9.94 -1.55
N LEU A 200 -21.42 -10.44 -0.68
CA LEU A 200 -21.78 -11.22 0.50
C LEU A 200 -22.65 -10.41 1.48
N MET A 201 -22.23 -9.20 1.83
CA MET A 201 -22.98 -8.32 2.74
C MET A 201 -24.33 -7.91 2.14
N LYS A 202 -24.39 -7.65 0.83
CA LYS A 202 -25.66 -7.40 0.13
C LYS A 202 -26.58 -8.62 0.21
N LYS A 203 -26.06 -9.83 0.01
CA LYS A 203 -26.83 -11.06 0.10
C LYS A 203 -27.38 -11.28 1.51
N LEU A 204 -26.53 -11.18 2.54
CA LEU A 204 -26.95 -11.33 3.95
C LEU A 204 -28.00 -10.29 4.38
N PHE A 205 -27.91 -9.07 3.83
CA PHE A 205 -28.93 -8.04 4.05
C PHE A 205 -30.26 -8.37 3.38
N LEU A 206 -30.24 -8.83 2.11
CA LEU A 206 -31.45 -9.21 1.38
C LEU A 206 -32.16 -10.42 1.98
N GLU A 207 -31.37 -11.37 2.46
CA GLU A 207 -31.88 -12.55 3.16
C GLU A 207 -32.35 -12.22 4.57
N GLY A 208 -32.05 -11.03 5.11
CA GLY A 208 -32.52 -10.55 6.42
C GLY A 208 -31.68 -11.03 7.61
N TYR A 209 -30.50 -11.59 7.38
CA TYR A 209 -29.61 -12.02 8.47
C TYR A 209 -28.94 -10.83 9.17
N VAL A 210 -28.70 -9.75 8.43
CA VAL A 210 -27.93 -8.59 8.88
C VAL A 210 -28.69 -7.32 8.52
N GLU A 211 -28.71 -6.36 9.44
CA GLU A 211 -29.23 -5.02 9.22
C GLU A 211 -28.07 -4.04 9.01
N ARG A 212 -28.27 -3.04 8.15
CA ARG A 212 -27.30 -1.96 7.93
C ARG A 212 -27.81 -0.66 8.52
N ASP A 213 -26.97 0.02 9.28
CA ASP A 213 -27.21 1.40 9.71
C ASP A 213 -26.71 2.33 8.60
N THR A 214 -27.63 3.11 8.05
CA THR A 214 -27.38 4.10 7.00
C THR A 214 -27.06 5.48 7.56
N SER A 215 -27.10 5.65 8.89
CA SER A 215 -26.87 6.93 9.56
C SER A 215 -25.40 7.35 9.52
N THR A 216 -24.47 6.39 9.35
CA THR A 216 -23.02 6.64 9.33
C THR A 216 -22.38 6.09 8.06
N ILE A 217 -21.39 6.82 7.53
CA ILE A 217 -20.52 6.36 6.43
C ILE A 217 -19.11 6.15 7.01
N PRO A 218 -18.51 4.95 6.88
CA PRO A 218 -19.04 3.75 6.22
C PRO A 218 -20.19 3.09 7.00
N TYR A 219 -21.08 2.39 6.27
CA TYR A 219 -22.22 1.70 6.87
C TYR A 219 -21.79 0.66 7.91
N LEU A 220 -22.49 0.64 9.04
CA LEU A 220 -22.34 -0.34 10.09
C LEU A 220 -23.34 -1.48 9.89
N TYR A 221 -22.87 -2.71 10.05
CA TYR A 221 -23.67 -3.90 9.92
C TYR A 221 -23.84 -4.53 11.31
N LYS A 222 -25.08 -4.87 11.65
CA LYS A 222 -25.46 -5.53 12.91
C LYS A 222 -26.28 -6.78 12.62
N LEU A 223 -26.19 -7.77 13.50
CA LEU A 223 -27.03 -8.96 13.39
C LEU A 223 -28.51 -8.58 13.56
N SER A 224 -29.40 -9.13 12.74
CA SER A 224 -30.84 -8.89 12.93
C SER A 224 -31.32 -9.56 14.22
N SER A 225 -32.22 -8.89 14.95
CA SER A 225 -32.76 -9.37 16.23
C SER A 225 -33.34 -10.79 16.12
N ARG A 226 -33.93 -11.13 14.97
CA ARG A 226 -34.54 -12.44 14.70
C ARG A 226 -33.54 -13.58 14.61
N ILE A 227 -32.29 -13.30 14.21
CA ILE A 227 -31.22 -14.30 14.12
C ILE A 227 -30.44 -14.41 15.42
N LYS A 228 -30.37 -13.32 16.19
CA LYS A 228 -29.68 -13.31 17.47
C LYS A 228 -30.17 -14.42 18.41
N GLU A 229 -31.49 -14.61 18.47
CA GLU A 229 -32.15 -15.67 19.26
C GLU A 229 -31.77 -17.09 18.77
N ASN A 230 -31.69 -17.31 17.46
CA ASN A 230 -31.29 -18.60 16.88
C ASN A 230 -29.79 -18.88 16.99
N PHE A 231 -28.96 -17.83 17.10
CA PHE A 231 -27.50 -17.96 17.20
C PHE A 231 -27.05 -18.27 18.63
N GLU A 232 -27.73 -17.71 19.64
CA GLU A 232 -27.45 -17.99 21.07
C GLU A 232 -27.67 -19.46 21.43
N PHE A 233 -28.64 -20.14 20.80
CA PHE A 233 -28.89 -21.58 21.01
C PHE A 233 -27.73 -22.49 20.53
N SER A 234 -26.89 -22.03 19.59
CA SER A 234 -25.75 -22.83 19.08
C SER A 234 -24.47 -22.65 19.90
N THR A 235 -24.45 -21.74 20.87
CA THR A 235 -23.28 -21.50 21.73
C THR A 235 -23.36 -22.17 23.10
N GLU A 236 -24.52 -22.74 23.48
CA GLU A 236 -24.72 -23.37 24.80
C GLU A 236 -24.57 -24.91 24.84
N GLU A 237 -24.49 -25.61 23.71
CA GLU A 237 -24.18 -27.05 23.72
C GLU A 237 -22.70 -27.33 23.45
N LYS A 238 -21.90 -27.33 24.53
CA LYS A 238 -21.07 -28.48 24.87
C LYS A 238 -20.47 -28.41 26.29
N PRO A 239 -20.69 -29.41 27.16
CA PRO A 239 -19.73 -29.78 28.20
C PRO A 239 -18.46 -30.43 27.61
#